data_AF-A0A6M3X3D0-F1
#
_entry.id   AF-A0A6M3X3D0-F1
#
_cell.length_a   1.000
_cell.length_b   1.000
_cell.length_c   1.000
_cell.angle_alpha   90.00
_cell.angle_beta   90.00
_cell.angle_gamma   90.00
#
_symmetry.space_group_name_H-M   'P 1'
#
loop_
_entity.id
_entity.type
_entity.pdbx_description
1 polymer ?
#
loop_
_entity_poly.entity_id
_entity_poly.type
_entity_poly.pdbx_seq_one_letter_code
_entity_poly.pdbx_strand_id
1 'polypeptide(L)'
;NSRANPPSVPPKNEILAESEFAAPTITEPIPILSSTLGAFVAYNVNLVADQFQRAFETSTSGNRLHCSLNKRWFPDQVFNDFIACQIVRFGYEVSFEASDKGAIEILGPCGISYTFLQLAKRMSQLQSGFV
;
A
#
# COMPACT_ATOMS: atom_id res chain seq x y z
N ASN A 1 29.90 -40.25 4.31
CA ASN A 1 30.20 -40.27 2.87
C ASN A 1 28.98 -40.83 2.14
N SER A 2 28.03 -39.97 1.76
CA SER A 2 27.01 -40.28 0.74
C SER A 2 26.28 -38.97 0.45
N ARG A 3 26.93 -38.09 -0.31
CA ARG A 3 26.27 -36.95 -0.94
C ARG A 3 25.80 -37.52 -2.28
N ALA A 4 24.54 -37.97 -2.33
CA ALA A 4 23.93 -38.39 -3.58
C ALA A 4 23.88 -37.16 -4.50
N ASN A 5 24.63 -37.19 -5.60
CA ASN A 5 24.50 -36.19 -6.67
C ASN A 5 23.10 -36.34 -7.28
N PRO A 6 22.37 -35.24 -7.52
CA PRO A 6 21.10 -35.32 -8.22
C PRO A 6 21.34 -35.86 -9.65
N PRO A 7 20.44 -36.72 -10.17
CA PRO A 7 20.52 -37.19 -11.56
C PRO A 7 20.53 -35.96 -12.49
N SER A 8 21.37 -35.99 -13.53
CA SER A 8 21.52 -34.90 -14.49
C SER A 8 20.21 -34.68 -15.26
N VAL A 9 19.42 -33.71 -14.81
CA VAL A 9 18.16 -33.32 -15.44
C VAL A 9 18.48 -32.25 -16.51
N PRO A 10 17.88 -32.30 -17.72
CA PRO A 10 18.07 -31.26 -18.73
C PRO A 10 17.68 -29.86 -18.20
N PRO A 11 18.32 -28.77 -18.69
CA PRO A 11 18.25 -27.42 -18.10
C PRO A 11 16.84 -26.81 -18.02
N LYS A 12 15.89 -27.37 -18.76
CA LYS A 12 14.49 -26.95 -18.73
C LYS A 12 13.75 -27.37 -17.46
N ASN A 13 14.22 -28.40 -16.76
CA ASN A 13 13.54 -29.02 -15.63
C ASN A 13 14.29 -28.83 -14.31
N GLU A 14 15.40 -28.08 -14.31
CA GLU A 14 16.21 -27.80 -13.10
C GLU A 14 15.39 -27.07 -12.03
N ILE A 15 14.59 -26.07 -12.42
CA ILE A 15 13.73 -25.30 -11.50
C ILE A 15 12.68 -26.20 -10.83
N LEU A 16 12.12 -27.16 -11.58
CA LEU A 16 11.12 -28.09 -11.05
C LEU A 16 11.76 -29.08 -10.07
N ALA A 17 12.96 -29.59 -10.40
CA ALA A 17 13.72 -30.46 -9.52
C ALA A 17 14.14 -29.72 -8.24
N GLU A 18 14.65 -28.49 -8.34
CA GLU A 18 14.99 -27.67 -7.16
C GLU A 18 13.77 -27.37 -6.30
N SER A 19 12.60 -27.12 -6.90
CA SER A 19 11.34 -26.91 -6.18
C SER A 19 10.87 -28.15 -5.42
N GLU A 20 11.10 -29.36 -5.95
CA GLU A 20 10.76 -30.63 -5.29
C GLU A 20 11.60 -30.84 -4.03
N PHE A 21 12.87 -30.43 -4.03
CA PHE A 21 13.76 -30.55 -2.86
C PHE A 21 13.64 -29.39 -1.86
N ALA A 22 13.11 -28.24 -2.28
CA ALA A 22 12.98 -27.05 -1.43
C ALA A 22 11.72 -27.07 -0.54
N ALA A 23 10.67 -27.77 -0.94
CA ALA A 23 9.43 -27.84 -0.18
C ALA A 23 9.49 -28.93 0.91
N PRO A 24 9.30 -28.60 2.21
CA PRO A 24 9.21 -29.63 3.24
C PRO A 24 7.99 -30.53 3.00
N THR A 25 8.15 -31.85 3.15
CA THR A 25 7.12 -32.88 2.89
C THR A 25 5.80 -32.63 3.65
N ILE A 26 5.84 -31.85 4.74
CA ILE A 26 4.68 -31.52 5.57
C ILE A 26 3.82 -30.40 4.95
N THR A 27 4.39 -29.50 4.13
CA THR A 27 3.65 -28.36 3.54
C THR A 27 2.94 -28.68 2.23
N GLU A 28 3.36 -29.74 1.53
CA GLU A 28 2.75 -30.20 0.28
C GLU A 28 1.26 -30.58 0.38
N PRO A 29 0.79 -31.33 1.41
CA PRO A 29 -0.63 -31.71 1.48
C PRO A 29 -1.56 -30.62 2.00
N ILE A 30 -1.03 -29.51 2.55
CA ILE A 30 -1.81 -28.41 3.14
C ILE A 30 -2.86 -27.83 2.17
N PRO A 31 -2.49 -27.39 0.94
CA PRO A 31 -3.46 -26.83 0.01
C PRO A 31 -4.54 -27.84 -0.40
N ILE A 32 -4.20 -29.13 -0.51
CA ILE A 32 -5.12 -30.20 -0.90
C ILE A 32 -6.14 -30.47 0.21
N LEU A 33 -5.68 -30.58 1.45
CA LEU A 33 -6.55 -30.75 2.62
C LEU A 33 -7.44 -29.53 2.83
N SER A 34 -6.89 -28.32 2.68
CA SER A 34 -7.66 -27.08 2.76
C SER A 34 -8.74 -27.00 1.69
N SER A 35 -8.45 -27.43 0.46
CA SER A 35 -9.40 -27.37 -0.65
C SER A 35 -10.52 -28.40 -0.49
N THR A 36 -10.19 -29.63 -0.12
CA THR A 36 -11.17 -30.69 0.09
C THR A 36 -12.07 -30.40 1.30
N LEU A 37 -11.51 -29.89 2.40
CA LEU A 37 -12.28 -29.43 3.54
C LEU A 37 -13.18 -28.25 3.18
N GLY A 38 -12.65 -27.26 2.44
CA GLY A 38 -13.43 -26.12 1.96
C GLY A 38 -14.60 -26.54 1.08
N ALA A 39 -14.39 -27.48 0.17
CA ALA A 39 -15.45 -28.04 -0.69
C ALA A 39 -16.52 -28.77 0.13
N PHE A 40 -16.10 -29.57 1.12
CA PHE A 40 -17.03 -30.25 2.02
C PHE A 40 -17.87 -29.25 2.83
N VAL A 41 -17.25 -28.21 3.39
CA VAL A 41 -17.95 -27.14 4.13
C VAL A 41 -18.92 -26.40 3.21
N ALA A 42 -18.49 -26.02 2.00
CA ALA A 42 -19.34 -25.31 1.04
C ALA A 42 -20.58 -26.14 0.66
N TYR A 43 -20.42 -27.45 0.46
CA TYR A 43 -21.55 -28.34 0.19
C TYR A 43 -22.55 -28.38 1.35
N ASN A 44 -22.07 -28.52 2.60
CA ASN A 44 -22.93 -28.53 3.78
C ASN A 44 -23.62 -27.18 4.01
N VAL A 45 -22.91 -26.07 3.81
CA VAL A 45 -23.48 -24.72 3.92
C VAL A 45 -24.54 -24.49 2.85
N ASN A 46 -24.36 -24.99 1.63
CA ASN A 46 -25.36 -24.85 0.56
C ASN A 46 -26.68 -25.55 0.89
N LEU A 47 -26.65 -26.67 1.62
CA LEU A 47 -27.86 -27.37 2.08
C LEU A 47 -28.66 -26.56 3.13
N VAL A 48 -28.00 -25.72 3.92
CA VAL A 48 -28.60 -24.91 4.99
C VAL A 48 -28.61 -23.42 4.63
N ALA A 49 -28.22 -23.06 3.40
CA ALA A 49 -27.91 -21.69 3.00
C ALA A 49 -29.10 -20.75 3.19
N ASP A 50 -30.30 -21.15 2.78
CA ASP A 50 -31.50 -20.33 2.92
C ASP A 50 -31.88 -20.00 4.37
N GLN A 51 -31.62 -20.92 5.31
CA GLN A 51 -31.90 -20.69 6.73
C GLN A 51 -30.81 -19.86 7.37
N PHE A 52 -29.55 -20.17 7.05
CA PHE A 52 -28.38 -19.45 7.57
C PHE A 52 -28.35 -18.00 7.07
N GLN A 53 -28.60 -17.77 5.78
CA GLN A 53 -28.61 -16.44 5.18
C GLN A 53 -29.71 -15.57 5.78
N ARG A 54 -30.94 -16.09 5.95
CA ARG A 54 -32.02 -15.36 6.62
C ARG A 54 -31.70 -15.06 8.09
N ALA A 55 -31.10 -15.99 8.81
CA ALA A 55 -30.64 -15.76 10.19
C ALA A 55 -29.52 -14.70 10.26
N PHE A 56 -28.63 -14.68 9.27
CA PHE A 56 -27.54 -13.72 9.18
C PHE A 56 -28.03 -12.32 8.80
N GLU A 57 -28.98 -12.22 7.88
CA GLU A 57 -29.60 -10.95 7.46
C GLU A 57 -30.49 -10.34 8.55
N THR A 58 -31.18 -11.16 9.35
CA THR A 58 -32.00 -10.69 10.47
C THR A 58 -31.16 -10.27 11.68
N SER A 59 -29.93 -10.76 11.81
CA SER A 59 -29.00 -10.33 12.84
C SER A 59 -28.44 -8.94 12.56
N THR A 60 -28.47 -8.06 13.57
CA THR A 60 -27.91 -6.70 13.47
C THR A 60 -26.43 -6.69 13.13
N SER A 61 -25.67 -7.67 13.65
CA SER A 61 -24.24 -7.82 13.37
C SER A 61 -23.99 -8.40 11.99
N GLY A 62 -24.79 -9.40 11.57
CA GLY A 62 -24.68 -10.02 10.25
C GLY A 62 -25.03 -9.06 9.13
N ASN A 63 -26.10 -8.28 9.28
CA ASN A 63 -26.47 -7.24 8.32
C ASN A 63 -25.41 -6.13 8.21
N ARG A 64 -24.78 -5.71 9.32
CA ARG A 64 -23.67 -4.74 9.28
C ARG A 64 -22.47 -5.29 8.52
N LEU A 65 -22.06 -6.53 8.80
CA LEU A 65 -20.96 -7.18 8.09
C LEU A 65 -21.29 -7.38 6.60
N HIS A 66 -22.50 -7.82 6.30
CA HIS A 66 -22.99 -7.98 4.93
C HIS A 66 -22.96 -6.65 4.16
N CYS A 67 -23.45 -5.57 4.77
CA CYS A 67 -23.40 -4.23 4.19
C CYS A 67 -21.95 -3.74 3.96
N SER A 68 -21.05 -3.98 4.92
CA SER A 68 -19.63 -3.61 4.82
C SER A 68 -18.82 -4.42 3.81
N LEU A 69 -19.20 -5.68 3.55
CA LEU A 69 -18.58 -6.52 2.52
C LEU A 69 -19.16 -6.21 1.13
N ASN A 70 -20.46 -5.93 1.04
CA ASN A 70 -21.15 -5.67 -0.22
C ASN A 70 -20.86 -4.26 -0.78
N LYS A 71 -20.82 -3.24 0.09
CA LYS A 71 -20.33 -1.91 -0.29
C LYS A 71 -18.83 -1.89 -0.12
N ARG A 72 -18.10 -2.16 -1.22
CA ARG A 72 -16.66 -1.95 -1.42
C ARG A 72 -15.88 -1.74 -0.11
N TRP A 73 -15.42 -2.85 0.44
CA TRP A 73 -14.47 -2.99 1.55
C TRP A 73 -14.16 -1.72 2.35
N PHE A 74 -14.59 -1.68 3.61
CA PHE A 74 -14.25 -0.67 4.62
C PHE A 74 -12.80 -0.14 4.56
N PRO A 75 -11.76 -0.97 4.28
CA PRO A 75 -10.38 -0.50 4.08
C PRO A 75 -10.21 0.56 2.99
N ASP A 76 -10.90 0.45 1.85
CA ASP A 76 -10.85 1.43 0.76
C ASP A 76 -11.36 2.80 1.24
N GLN A 77 -12.50 2.80 1.93
CA GLN A 77 -13.10 4.02 2.45
C GLN A 77 -12.21 4.65 3.53
N VAL A 78 -11.67 3.84 4.44
CA VAL A 78 -10.74 4.31 5.48
C VAL A 78 -9.47 4.88 4.84
N PHE A 79 -8.89 4.24 3.84
CA PHE A 79 -7.71 4.77 3.16
C PHE A 79 -8.00 6.09 2.45
N ASN A 80 -9.14 6.21 1.78
CA ASN A 80 -9.53 7.42 1.09
C ASN A 80 -9.78 8.59 2.05
N ASP A 81 -10.52 8.37 3.14
CA ASP A 81 -10.80 9.42 4.13
C ASP A 81 -9.57 9.77 4.97
N PHE A 82 -8.76 8.80 5.41
CA PHE A 82 -7.64 9.06 6.31
C PHE A 82 -6.36 9.47 5.59
N ILE A 83 -6.05 8.88 4.44
CA ILE A 83 -4.77 9.13 3.75
C ILE A 83 -4.96 10.11 2.61
N ALA A 84 -5.90 9.86 1.69
CA ALA A 84 -6.06 10.72 0.53
C ALA A 84 -6.52 12.13 0.91
N CYS A 85 -7.51 12.27 1.81
CA CYS A 85 -7.97 13.59 2.26
C CYS A 85 -6.87 14.38 2.97
N GLN A 86 -6.06 13.73 3.83
CA GLN A 86 -4.97 14.40 4.54
C GLN A 86 -3.86 14.87 3.60
N ILE A 87 -3.47 14.05 2.63
CA ILE A 87 -2.46 14.42 1.62
C ILE A 87 -2.95 15.61 0.78
N VAL A 88 -4.22 15.62 0.37
CA VAL A 88 -4.78 16.73 -0.42
C VAL A 88 -4.84 18.02 0.39
N ARG A 89 -5.29 17.96 1.65
CA ARG A 89 -5.35 19.14 2.53
C ARG A 89 -3.96 19.68 2.84
N PHE A 90 -3.02 18.80 3.18
CA PHE A 90 -1.63 19.17 3.40
C PHE A 90 -0.99 19.77 2.14
N GLY A 91 -1.22 19.18 0.97
CA GLY A 91 -0.73 19.70 -0.30
C GLY A 91 -1.28 21.09 -0.64
N TYR A 92 -2.55 21.36 -0.32
CA TYR A 92 -3.13 22.67 -0.53
C TYR A 92 -2.57 23.73 0.44
N GLU A 93 -2.59 23.43 1.74
CA GLU A 93 -2.19 24.39 2.78
C GLU A 93 -0.68 24.65 2.80
N VAL A 94 0.15 23.63 2.54
CA VAL A 94 1.61 23.80 2.56
C VAL A 94 2.15 24.18 1.20
N SER A 95 1.83 23.42 0.14
CA SER A 95 2.44 23.68 -1.16
C SER A 95 1.80 24.87 -1.86
N PHE A 96 0.47 24.94 -1.89
CA PHE A 96 -0.21 25.98 -2.67
C PHE A 96 -0.12 27.35 -1.99
N GLU A 97 -0.46 27.42 -0.70
CA GLU A 97 -0.46 28.70 0.03
C GLU A 97 0.96 29.25 0.24
N ALA A 98 1.93 28.41 0.62
CA ALA A 98 3.31 28.87 0.80
C ALA A 98 3.97 29.22 -0.54
N SER A 99 3.65 28.51 -1.63
CA SER A 99 4.22 28.82 -2.93
C SER A 99 3.64 30.11 -3.52
N ASP A 100 2.34 30.39 -3.36
CA ASP A 100 1.74 31.65 -3.82
C ASP A 100 2.26 32.84 -3.01
N LYS A 101 2.29 32.73 -1.68
CA LYS A 101 2.82 33.80 -0.81
C LYS A 101 4.31 34.02 -1.02
N GLY A 102 5.10 32.96 -1.12
CA GLY A 102 6.54 33.03 -1.40
C GLY A 102 6.83 33.62 -2.78
N ALA A 103 6.03 33.28 -3.80
CA ALA A 103 6.16 33.88 -5.12
C ALA A 103 5.84 35.38 -5.09
N ILE A 104 4.77 35.80 -4.41
CA ILE A 104 4.40 37.21 -4.24
C ILE A 104 5.45 37.97 -3.42
N GLU A 105 6.03 37.35 -2.40
CA GLU A 105 7.05 37.98 -1.57
C GLU A 105 8.34 38.22 -2.35
N ILE A 106 8.79 37.24 -3.13
CA ILE A 106 10.01 37.33 -3.97
C ILE A 106 9.80 38.30 -5.14
N LEU A 107 8.67 38.22 -5.84
CA LEU A 107 8.36 39.06 -7.01
C LEU A 107 7.81 40.44 -6.64
N GLY A 108 7.47 40.65 -5.36
CA GLY A 108 6.98 41.92 -4.86
C GLY A 108 8.09 42.98 -4.77
N PRO A 109 7.72 44.26 -4.68
CA PRO A 109 8.69 45.36 -4.57
C PRO A 109 9.65 45.20 -3.37
N CYS A 110 9.15 44.69 -2.24
CA CYS A 110 9.94 44.43 -1.04
C CYS A 110 10.97 43.30 -1.23
N GLY A 111 10.58 42.15 -1.82
CA GLY A 111 11.51 41.04 -2.07
C GLY A 111 12.56 41.37 -3.12
N ILE A 112 12.18 42.07 -4.19
CA ILE A 112 13.12 42.57 -5.20
C ILE A 112 14.15 43.51 -4.54
N SER A 113 13.69 44.45 -3.70
CA SER A 113 14.60 45.37 -3.00
C SER A 113 15.54 44.65 -2.04
N TYR A 114 15.03 43.68 -1.29
CA TYR A 114 15.83 42.90 -0.33
C TYR A 114 16.90 42.04 -1.04
N THR A 115 16.54 41.37 -2.13
CA THR A 115 17.48 40.57 -2.93
C THR A 115 18.55 41.44 -3.58
N PHE A 116 18.19 42.61 -4.12
CA PHE A 116 19.17 43.59 -4.63
C PHE A 116 20.12 44.10 -3.53
N LEU A 117 19.59 44.40 -2.34
CA LEU A 117 20.40 44.84 -1.21
C LEU A 117 21.38 43.76 -0.75
N GLN A 118 20.93 42.50 -0.71
CA GLN A 118 21.77 41.36 -0.37
C GLN A 118 22.90 41.18 -1.41
N LEU A 119 22.58 41.34 -2.69
CA LEU A 119 23.56 41.26 -3.78
C LEU A 119 24.58 42.38 -3.69
N ALA A 120 24.14 43.62 -3.46
CA ALA A 120 25.00 44.78 -3.29
C ALA A 120 25.94 44.62 -2.09
N LYS A 121 25.44 44.12 -0.95
CA LYS A 121 26.28 43.80 0.22
C LYS A 121 27.33 42.74 -0.09
N ARG A 122 26.96 41.66 -0.78
CA ARG A 122 27.91 40.61 -1.19
C ARG A 122 28.99 41.16 -2.13
N MET A 123 28.61 41.96 -3.12
CA MET A 123 29.56 42.62 -4.02
C MET A 123 30.50 43.57 -3.26
N SER A 124 29.96 44.35 -2.32
CA SER A 124 30.75 45.23 -1.48
C SER A 124 31.73 44.48 -0.58
N GLN A 125 31.33 43.33 -0.02
CA GLN A 125 32.21 42.48 0.80
C GLN A 125 33.32 41.83 -0.05
N LEU A 126 32.99 41.38 -1.26
CA LEU A 126 33.97 40.86 -2.22
C LEU A 126 35.00 41.91 -2.63
N GLN A 127 34.60 43.18 -2.78
CA GLN A 127 35.51 44.29 -3.09
C GLN A 127 36.29 44.81 -1.90
N SER A 128 35.74 44.78 -0.68
CA SER A 128 36.44 45.29 0.51
C SER A 128 37.53 44.35 1.02
N GLY A 129 37.61 43.12 0.50
CA GLY A 129 38.66 42.15 0.83
C GLY A 129 38.69 41.72 2.30
N PHE A 130 37.63 42.01 3.06
CA PHE A 130 37.54 41.71 4.49
C PHE A 130 36.60 40.53 4.69
N VAL A 131 37.18 39.39 5.09
CA VAL A 131 36.47 38.23 5.64
C VAL A 131 36.34 38.42 7.14
#